data_AF-A0A7Z0QBI0-F1
#
_entry.id   AF-A0A7Z0QBI0-F1
#
_cell.length_a   1.000
_cell.length_b   1.000
_cell.length_c   1.000
_cell.angle_alpha   90.00
_cell.angle_beta   90.00
_cell.angle_gamma   90.00
#
_symmetry.space_group_name_H-M   'P 1'
#
loop_
_entity.id
_entity.type
_entity.pdbx_description
1 polymer ?
#
loop_
_entity_poly.entity_id
_entity_poly.type
_entity_poly.pdbx_seq_one_letter_code
_entity_poly.pdbx_strand_id
1 'polypeptide(L)' 'MASVQYFVTRHKGQWMVALNCEYSGPYATEEEAIRVAVDAAHKEGKVGRDAQVLVQGHDHRFRHEWTYGQDPYPPSG' A
#
# COMPACT_ATOMS: atom_id res chain seq x y z
N MET A 1 4.43 -1.48 -19.47
CA MET A 1 4.97 -1.12 -18.15
C MET A 1 4.08 -1.79 -17.12
N ALA A 2 4.63 -2.60 -16.23
CA ALA A 2 3.84 -3.30 -15.23
C ALA A 2 3.71 -2.38 -14.01
N SER A 3 2.51 -1.84 -13.78
CA SER A 3 2.19 -1.04 -12.61
C SER A 3 1.61 -1.93 -11.52
N VAL A 4 2.14 -1.80 -10.30
CA VAL A 4 1.78 -2.57 -9.12
C VAL A 4 1.00 -1.67 -8.16
N GLN A 5 -0.19 -2.08 -7.76
CA GLN A 5 -1.04 -1.30 -6.85
C GLN A 5 -1.32 -2.10 -5.58
N TYR A 6 -0.95 -1.52 -4.44
CA TYR A 6 -1.22 -2.05 -3.12
C TYR A 6 -2.45 -1.36 -2.55
N PHE A 7 -3.43 -2.14 -2.09
CA PHE A 7 -4.67 -1.67 -1.51
C PHE A 7 -4.70 -2.04 -0.02
N VAL A 8 -4.48 -1.07 0.84
CA VAL A 8 -4.64 -1.20 2.29
C VAL A 8 -6.13 -1.12 2.60
N THR A 9 -6.74 -2.22 3.02
CA THR A 9 -8.17 -2.32 3.32
C THR A 9 -8.38 -2.70 4.77
N ARG A 10 -9.48 -2.24 5.38
CA ARG A 10 -9.83 -2.63 6.75
C ARG A 10 -10.96 -3.65 6.72
N HIS A 11 -10.71 -4.85 7.25
CA HIS A 11 -11.67 -5.93 7.31
C HIS A 11 -11.78 -6.49 8.73
N LYS A 12 -12.99 -6.50 9.29
CA LYS A 12 -13.29 -6.99 10.66
C LYS A 12 -12.41 -6.39 11.76
N GLY A 13 -12.00 -5.13 11.60
CA GLY A 13 -11.14 -4.44 12.56
C GLY A 13 -9.64 -4.68 12.38
N GLN A 14 -9.23 -5.51 11.41
CA GLN A 14 -7.85 -5.74 11.05
C GLN A 14 -7.54 -5.08 9.69
N TRP A 15 -6.33 -4.60 9.52
CA TRP A 15 -5.86 -4.01 8.26
C TRP A 15 -5.26 -5.10 7.38
N MET A 16 -5.49 -5.06 6.07
CA MET A 16 -4.99 -6.07 5.15
C MET A 16 -4.49 -5.38 3.89
N VAL A 17 -3.35 -5.82 3.37
CA VAL A 17 -2.79 -5.28 2.13
C VAL A 17 -3.15 -6.24 1.00
N ALA A 18 -3.97 -5.79 0.06
CA ALA A 18 -4.31 -6.53 -1.15
C ALA A 18 -3.45 -6.02 -2.32
N LEU A 19 -2.74 -6.93 -2.98
CA LEU A 19 -1.87 -6.67 -4.10
C LEU A 19 -2.29 -7.56 -5.27
N ASN A 20 -2.95 -7.02 -6.29
CA ASN A 20 -3.23 -7.73 -7.54
C ASN A 20 -3.72 -9.19 -7.36
N CYS A 21 -4.72 -9.39 -6.48
CA CYS A 21 -5.30 -10.68 -6.04
C CYS A 21 -4.55 -11.46 -4.95
N GLU A 22 -3.42 -10.97 -4.47
CA GLU A 22 -2.69 -11.53 -3.33
C GLU A 22 -3.01 -10.74 -2.06
N TYR A 23 -3.29 -11.43 -0.95
CA TYR A 23 -3.63 -10.79 0.33
C TYR A 23 -2.51 -11.02 1.33
N SER A 24 -1.91 -9.93 1.79
CA SER A 24 -0.90 -9.95 2.84
C SER A 24 -1.53 -9.58 4.18
N GLY A 25 -1.61 -10.62 5.04
CA GLY A 25 -1.82 -10.54 6.48
C GLY A 25 -3.10 -9.86 6.98
N PRO A 26 -3.41 -10.03 8.26
CA PRO A 26 -4.04 -9.01 9.06
C PRO A 26 -2.98 -8.25 9.89
N TYR A 27 -2.85 -6.95 9.65
CA TYR A 27 -2.09 -5.96 10.42
C TYR A 27 -2.97 -5.35 11.52
N ALA A 28 -2.35 -4.96 12.63
CA ALA A 28 -3.06 -4.38 13.77
C ALA A 28 -3.43 -2.91 13.54
N THR A 29 -2.55 -2.15 12.86
CA THR A 29 -2.73 -0.70 12.62
C THR A 29 -2.66 -0.34 11.14
N GLU A 30 -3.24 0.82 10.79
CA GLU A 30 -3.22 1.38 9.44
C GLU A 30 -1.78 1.69 9.03
N GLU A 31 -1.03 2.35 9.92
CA GLU A 31 0.37 2.70 9.73
C GLU A 31 1.24 1.48 9.43
N GLU A 32 1.07 0.36 10.16
CA GLU A 32 1.81 -0.87 9.87
C GLU A 32 1.49 -1.39 8.47
N ALA A 33 0.21 -1.42 8.09
CA ALA A 33 -0.20 -1.87 6.77
C ALA A 33 0.33 -0.96 5.65
N ILE A 34 0.30 0.36 5.86
CA ILE A 34 0.87 1.35 4.93
C ILE A 34 2.38 1.15 4.81
N ARG A 35 3.11 1.03 5.92
CA ARG A 35 4.57 0.84 5.90
C ARG A 35 4.96 -0.42 5.13
N VAL A 36 4.24 -1.52 5.34
CA VAL A 36 4.51 -2.78 4.62
C VAL A 36 4.15 -2.66 3.14
N ALA A 37 3.03 -2.03 2.80
CA ALA A 37 2.64 -1.77 1.42
C ALA A 37 3.67 -0.88 0.70
N VAL A 38 4.16 0.18 1.36
CA VAL A 38 5.15 1.12 0.81
C VAL A 38 6.52 0.48 0.67
N ASP A 39 6.98 -0.33 1.63
CA ASP A 39 8.25 -1.08 1.52
C ASP A 39 8.20 -2.08 0.35
N ALA A 40 7.08 -2.80 0.19
CA ALA A 40 6.88 -3.72 -0.92
C ALA A 40 6.81 -2.97 -2.26
N ALA A 41 6.05 -1.88 -2.33
CA ALA A 41 5.96 -1.02 -3.51
C ALA A 41 7.33 -0.46 -3.90
N HIS A 42 8.13 -0.02 -2.93
CA HIS A 42 9.46 0.48 -3.18
C HIS A 42 10.42 -0.60 -3.71
N LYS A 43 10.29 -1.85 -3.26
CA LYS A 43 11.05 -2.99 -3.82
C LYS A 43 10.68 -3.27 -5.28
N GLU A 44 9.40 -3.22 -5.62
CA GLU A 44 8.92 -3.35 -7.02
C GLU A 44 9.39 -2.16 -7.89
N GLY A 45 9.38 -0.95 -7.32
CA GLY A 45 9.99 0.24 -7.90
C GLY A 45 11.43 0.04 -8.36
N LYS A 46 12.25 -0.57 -7.49
CA LYS A 46 13.67 -0.84 -7.77
C LYS A 46 13.90 -1.83 -8.92
N VAL A 47 12.95 -2.73 -9.20
CA VAL A 47 13.02 -3.63 -10.36
C VAL A 47 12.46 -3.02 -11.64
N GLY A 48 12.12 -1.71 -11.62
CA GLY A 48 11.65 -0.97 -12.78
C GLY A 48 10.14 -1.07 -13.02
N ARG A 49 9.37 -1.40 -11.98
CA ARG A 49 7.90 -1.41 -12.01
C ARG A 49 7.37 -0.17 -11.30
N ASP A 50 6.40 0.51 -11.91
CA ASP A 50 5.70 1.59 -11.22
C ASP A 50 4.90 1.00 -10.05
N ALA A 51 5.00 1.56 -8.86
CA ALA A 51 4.31 1.03 -7.69
C ALA A 51 3.56 2.12 -6.93
N GLN A 52 2.34 1.83 -6.52
CA GLN A 52 1.45 2.77 -5.85
C GLN A 52 0.76 2.10 -4.65
N VAL A 53 0.50 2.89 -3.62
CA VAL A 53 -0.19 2.47 -2.40
C VAL A 53 -1.45 3.30 -2.25
N LEU A 54 -2.57 2.59 -2.10
CA LEU A 54 -3.89 3.14 -1.88
C LEU A 54 -4.42 2.66 -0.54
N VAL A 55 -4.95 3.58 0.25
CA VAL A 55 -5.52 3.28 1.57
C VAL A 55 -7.03 3.45 1.52
N GLN A 56 -7.74 2.45 2.01
CA GLN A 56 -9.19 2.50 2.15
C GLN A 56 -9.53 3.42 3.32
N GLY A 57 -9.99 4.62 2.98
CA GLY A 57 -10.53 5.55 3.96
C GLY A 57 -11.87 5.08 4.52
N HIS A 58 -12.29 5.74 5.61
CA HIS A 58 -13.56 5.49 6.30
C HIS A 58 -14.79 5.62 5.38
N ASP A 59 -14.68 6.38 4.28
CA ASP A 59 -15.75 6.60 3.31
C ASP A 59 -15.90 5.46 2.27
N HIS A 60 -15.26 4.31 2.49
CA HIS A 60 -15.08 3.24 1.49
C HIS A 60 -14.36 3.68 0.20
N ARG A 61 -13.75 4.86 0.22
CA ARG A 61 -12.97 5.41 -0.90
C ARG A 61 -11.50 5.10 -0.69
N PHE A 62 -10.84 4.69 -1.76
CA PHE A 62 -9.40 4.55 -1.78
C PHE A 62 -8.77 5.92 -1.99
N ARG A 63 -7.89 6.32 -1.07
CA ARG A 63 -7.04 7.49 -1.21
C ARG A 63 -5.65 7.03 -1.59
N HIS A 64 -5.06 7.77 -2.51
CA HIS A 64 -3.70 7.53 -2.92
C HIS A 64 -2.77 8.03 -1.80
N GLU A 65 -2.09 7.12 -1.13
CA GLU A 65 -1.24 7.43 0.03
C GLU A 65 0.22 7.63 -0.38
N TRP A 66 0.70 6.85 -1.35
CA TRP A 66 2.11 6.90 -1.75
C TRP A 66 2.34 6.35 -3.15
N THR A 67 3.12 7.04 -3.99
CA THR A 67 3.59 6.56 -5.31
C THR A 67 5.10 6.53 -5.38
N TYR A 68 5.64 5.44 -5.89
CA TYR A 68 7.06 5.30 -6.20
C TYR A 68 7.52 6.37 -7.22
N GLY A 69 8.53 7.15 -6.83
CA GLY A 69 9.09 8.22 -7.66
C GLY A 69 8.36 9.57 -7.56
N GLN A 70 7.18 9.62 -6.95
CA GLN A 70 6.42 10.85 -6.73
C GLN A 70 6.46 11.29 -5.26
N ASP A 71 6.30 10.34 -4.34
CA ASP A 71 6.35 10.58 -2.89
C ASP A 71 7.74 10.22 -2.32
N PRO A 72 8.31 11.05 -1.44
CA PRO A 72 9.58 10.73 -0.79
C PRO A 72 9.47 9.45 0.05
N TYR A 73 10.52 8.64 0.01
CA TYR A 73 10.68 7.47 0.86
C TYR A 73 11.74 7.77 1.93
N PRO A 74 11.50 7.49 3.23
CA PRO A 74 10.33 6.82 3.81
C PRO A 74 9.11 7.74 3.99
N PRO A 75 7.88 7.19 4.00
CA PRO A 75 6.68 7.96 4.37
C PRO A 75 6.87 8.49 5.79
N SER A 76 6.66 9.78 5.99
CA SER A 76 6.71 10.40 7.32
C SER A 76 5.50 9.87 8.11
N GLY A 77 5.79 9.12 9.17
CA GLY A 77 4.79 8.46 10.02
C GLY A 77 3.87 9.44 10.75
#